data_AF-A0A852CVU5-F1
#
_entry.id   AF-A0A852CVU5-F1
#
_cell.length_a   1.000
_cell.length_b   1.000
_cell.length_c   1.000
_cell.angle_alpha   90.00
_cell.angle_beta   90.00
_cell.angle_gamma   90.00
#
_symmetry.space_group_name_H-M   'P 1'
#
loop_
_entity.id
_entity.type
_entity.pdbx_description
1 polymer ?
#
loop_
_entity_poly.entity_id
_entity_poly.type
_entity_poly.pdbx_seq_one_letter_code
_entity_poly.pdbx_strand_id
1 'polypeptide(L)'
;LLQGVQIPTLGCFEAVPRQVVMGGKTVTLQVPTFRLARSLVCAHSLTDNKALLPGNKELELIKCSKVAATASVPRWKVECCIKGTMSLLSHCLKKGQNVALILKDVG
;
A
#
# COMPACT_ATOMS: atom_id res chain seq x y z
N LEU A 1 -10.89 3.04 -15.45
CA LEU A 1 -10.55 2.02 -14.43
C LEU A 1 -9.59 2.67 -13.43
N LEU A 2 -9.97 2.80 -12.16
CA LEU A 2 -9.03 3.23 -11.11
C LEU A 2 -8.11 2.05 -10.82
N GLN A 3 -6.97 1.98 -11.51
CA GLN A 3 -5.94 0.97 -11.26
C GLN A 3 -5.23 1.30 -9.95
N GLY A 4 -5.47 0.49 -8.93
CA GLY A 4 -4.65 0.50 -7.72
C GLY A 4 -3.35 -0.27 -7.96
N VAL A 5 -2.35 -0.02 -7.12
CA VAL A 5 -1.06 -0.74 -7.16
C VAL A 5 -0.94 -1.63 -5.94
N GLN A 6 -0.64 -2.91 -6.16
CA GLN A 6 -0.37 -3.87 -5.10
C GLN A 6 1.14 -4.02 -4.88
N ILE A 7 1.56 -3.87 -3.63
CA ILE A 7 2.92 -4.18 -3.18
C ILE A 7 2.88 -5.57 -2.53
N PRO A 8 3.61 -6.57 -3.08
CA PRO A 8 3.61 -7.94 -2.58
C PRO A 8 3.84 -7.99 -1.07
N THR A 9 3.03 -8.80 -0.37
CA THR A 9 3.09 -9.04 1.09
C THR A 9 2.83 -7.83 2.01
N LEU A 10 2.82 -6.61 1.46
CA LEU A 10 2.67 -5.38 2.22
C LEU A 10 1.24 -4.86 2.22
N GLY A 11 0.65 -4.67 1.04
CA GLY A 11 -0.61 -3.97 0.91
C GLY A 11 -0.86 -3.42 -0.50
N CYS A 12 -1.79 -2.47 -0.61
CA CYS A 12 -2.10 -1.81 -1.87
C CYS A 12 -2.44 -0.33 -1.68
N PHE A 13 -2.23 0.43 -2.76
CA PHE A 13 -2.77 1.77 -2.92
C PHE A 13 -4.02 1.72 -3.76
N GLU A 14 -5.09 2.36 -3.29
CA GLU A 14 -6.31 2.54 -4.06
C GLU A 14 -6.86 3.96 -3.94
N ALA A 15 -7.52 4.42 -4.99
CA ALA A 15 -8.35 5.62 -4.93
C ALA A 15 -9.68 5.27 -4.25
N VAL A 16 -9.94 5.92 -3.11
CA VAL A 16 -11.19 5.79 -2.36
C VAL A 16 -12.02 7.06 -2.55
N PRO A 17 -13.29 6.95 -2.96
CA PRO A 17 -14.17 8.10 -3.07
C PRO A 17 -14.46 8.66 -1.68
N ARG A 18 -14.22 9.97 -1.50
CA ARG A 18 -14.52 10.74 -0.30
C ARG A 18 -15.40 11.92 -0.68
N GLN A 19 -16.57 12.02 -0.06
CA GLN A 19 -17.43 13.20 -0.22
C GLN A 19 -16.89 14.35 0.63
N VAL A 20 -16.79 15.53 0.02
CA VAL A 20 -16.44 16.78 0.68
C VAL A 20 -17.41 17.87 0.29
N VAL A 21 -17.72 18.78 1.22
CA VAL A 21 -18.56 19.94 0.94
C VAL A 21 -17.65 21.11 0.58
N MET A 22 -17.84 21.69 -0.61
CA MET A 22 -17.07 22.81 -1.10
C MET A 22 -18.02 23.86 -1.67
N GLY A 23 -18.06 25.06 -1.06
CA GLY A 23 -18.95 26.15 -1.49
C GLY A 23 -20.44 25.78 -1.48
N GLY A 24 -20.89 24.98 -0.50
CA GLY A 24 -22.29 24.53 -0.39
C GLY A 24 -22.69 23.39 -1.34
N LYS A 25 -21.77 22.87 -2.15
CA LYS A 25 -21.99 21.70 -3.02
C LYS A 25 -21.19 20.50 -2.52
N THR A 26 -21.79 19.32 -2.57
CA THR A 26 -21.08 18.05 -2.29
C THR A 26 -20.33 17.60 -3.53
N VAL A 27 -19.02 17.38 -3.39
CA VAL A 27 -18.13 16.89 -4.44
C VAL A 27 -17.53 15.56 -3.99
N THR A 28 -17.45 14.59 -4.90
CA THR A 28 -16.76 13.32 -4.66
C THR A 28 -15.31 13.44 -5.13
N LEU A 29 -14.37 13.46 -4.19
CA LEU A 29 -12.95 13.40 -4.47
C LEU A 29 -12.46 11.95 -4.44
N GLN A 30 -11.49 11.62 -5.27
CA GLN A 30 -10.78 10.34 -5.19
C GLN A 30 -9.50 10.54 -4.38
N VAL A 31 -9.41 9.89 -3.22
CA VAL A 31 -8.27 10.04 -2.31
C VAL A 31 -7.39 8.79 -2.38
N PRO A 32 -6.09 8.91 -2.69
CA PRO A 32 -5.18 7.77 -2.63
C PRO A 32 -5.05 7.31 -1.18
N THR A 33 -5.43 6.07 -0.92
CA THR A 33 -5.42 5.45 0.41
C THR A 33 -4.59 4.19 0.34
N PHE A 34 -3.64 4.07 1.26
CA PHE A 34 -2.87 2.86 1.46
C PHE A 34 -3.60 1.90 2.40
N ARG A 35 -3.67 0.62 2.05
CA ARG A 35 -4.24 -0.46 2.86
C ARG A 35 -3.26 -1.59 3.04
N LEU A 36 -3.15 -2.08 4.27
CA LEU A 36 -2.31 -3.24 4.58
C LEU A 36 -2.90 -4.53 4.01
N ALA A 37 -2.03 -5.46 3.62
CA ALA A 37 -2.44 -6.79 3.19
C ALA A 37 -3.06 -7.54 4.38
N ARG A 38 -4.21 -8.19 4.16
CA ARG A 38 -4.87 -8.98 5.20
C ARG A 38 -3.96 -10.06 5.79
N SER A 39 -3.10 -10.67 4.97
CA SER A 39 -2.14 -11.66 5.45
C SER A 39 -1.21 -11.08 6.52
N LEU A 40 -0.77 -9.83 6.38
CA LEU A 40 0.08 -9.15 7.36
C LEU A 40 -0.69 -8.77 8.62
N VAL A 41 -1.92 -8.25 8.45
CA VAL A 41 -2.82 -7.91 9.57
C VAL A 41 -3.13 -9.14 10.42
N CYS A 42 -3.53 -10.25 9.78
CA CYS A 42 -3.86 -11.50 10.45
C CYS A 42 -2.63 -12.16 11.09
N ALA A 43 -1.49 -12.22 10.38
CA ALA A 43 -0.27 -12.86 10.89
C ALA A 43 0.34 -12.16 12.10
N HIS A 44 0.03 -10.87 12.30
CA HIS A 44 0.59 -10.05 13.38
C HIS A 44 -0.48 -9.43 14.29
N SER A 45 -1.73 -9.91 14.22
CA SER A 45 -2.86 -9.45 15.04
C SER A 45 -3.00 -7.91 15.11
N LEU A 46 -2.75 -7.24 13.98
CA LEU A 46 -2.78 -5.78 13.94
C LEU A 46 -4.21 -5.27 14.02
N THR A 47 -4.43 -4.20 14.78
CA THR A 47 -5.71 -3.50 14.82
C THR A 47 -5.87 -2.72 13.52
N ASP A 48 -6.51 -3.32 12.50
CA ASP A 48 -6.81 -2.62 11.26
C ASP A 48 -8.02 -1.69 11.45
N ASN A 49 -7.85 -0.40 11.13
CA ASN A 49 -8.93 0.57 11.08
C ASN A 49 -9.77 0.28 9.82
N LYS A 50 -10.71 -0.68 9.95
CA LYS A 50 -11.81 -1.01 9.04
C LYS A 50 -11.78 -0.29 7.68
N ALA A 51 -11.40 -1.03 6.63
CA ALA A 51 -12.41 -1.35 5.62
C ALA A 51 -12.03 -2.65 4.91
N LEU A 52 -12.91 -3.64 5.04
CA LEU A 52 -12.97 -4.75 4.10
C LEU A 52 -13.08 -4.12 2.70
N LEU A 53 -12.10 -4.38 1.83
CA LEU A 53 -12.24 -4.05 0.41
C LEU A 53 -13.58 -4.63 -0.08
N PRO A 54 -14.49 -3.82 -0.65
CA PRO A 54 -15.57 -4.36 -1.46
C PRO A 54 -14.90 -5.12 -2.62
N GLY A 55 -15.37 -6.34 -2.85
CA GLY A 55 -14.71 -7.31 -3.73
C GLY A 55 -14.43 -6.77 -5.14
N ASN A 56 -13.40 -7.37 -5.75
CA ASN A 56 -13.13 -7.37 -7.19
C ASN A 56 -12.68 -6.05 -7.84
N LYS A 57 -11.85 -5.24 -7.17
CA LYS A 57 -11.01 -4.26 -7.89
C LYS A 57 -9.73 -4.95 -8.37
N GLU A 58 -9.47 -4.89 -9.67
CA GLU A 58 -8.21 -5.36 -10.24
C GLU A 58 -7.07 -4.42 -9.83
N LEU A 59 -6.11 -4.95 -9.06
CA LEU A 59 -4.92 -4.22 -8.63
C LEU A 59 -3.74 -4.70 -9.48
N GLU A 60 -3.02 -3.77 -10.09
CA GLU A 60 -1.79 -4.13 -10.78
C GLU A 60 -0.68 -4.38 -9.75
N LEU A 61 0.03 -5.50 -9.88
CA LEU A 61 1.24 -5.72 -9.11
C LEU A 61 2.26 -4.63 -9.42
N ILE A 62 3.03 -4.18 -8.42
CA ILE A 62 4.14 -3.26 -8.65
C ILE A 62 5.09 -3.81 -9.72
N LYS A 63 5.28 -3.02 -10.78
CA LYS A 63 6.14 -3.40 -11.90
C LYS A 63 7.59 -3.10 -11.54
N CYS A 64 8.30 -4.07 -10.95
CA CYS A 64 9.71 -3.92 -10.55
C CYS A 64 10.61 -3.43 -11.69
N SER A 65 10.33 -3.80 -12.95
CA SER A 65 11.03 -3.30 -14.13
C SER A 65 10.86 -1.79 -14.32
N LYS A 66 9.63 -1.27 -14.13
CA LYS A 66 9.34 0.17 -14.23
C LYS A 66 10.05 0.93 -13.11
N VAL A 67 9.97 0.44 -11.87
CA VAL A 67 10.67 1.03 -10.72
C VAL A 67 12.18 1.04 -10.94
N ALA A 68 12.73 -0.08 -11.42
CA ALA A 68 14.15 -0.23 -11.71
C ALA A 68 14.64 0.76 -12.78
N ALA A 69 13.86 0.92 -13.86
CA ALA A 69 14.15 1.89 -14.91
C ALA A 69 14.11 3.34 -14.37
N THR A 70 13.07 3.70 -13.60
CA THR A 70 12.95 5.05 -13.01
C THR A 70 14.07 5.35 -12.02
N ALA A 71 14.51 4.37 -11.24
CA ALA A 71 15.58 4.51 -10.26
C ALA A 71 16.98 4.29 -10.84
N SER A 72 17.11 3.98 -12.13
CA SER A 72 18.39 3.64 -12.78
C SER A 72 19.18 2.55 -12.07
N VAL A 73 18.48 1.51 -11.58
CA VAL A 73 19.09 0.35 -10.91
C VAL A 73 18.68 -0.96 -11.58
N PRO A 74 19.46 -2.04 -11.43
CA PRO A 74 19.02 -3.36 -11.87
C PRO A 74 17.73 -3.81 -11.19
N ARG A 75 16.86 -4.51 -11.94
CA ARG A 75 15.59 -5.06 -11.42
C ARG A 75 15.75 -5.88 -10.15
N TRP A 76 16.79 -6.70 -10.06
CA TRP A 76 17.03 -7.55 -8.88
C TRP A 76 17.30 -6.71 -7.62
N LYS A 77 17.90 -5.51 -7.73
CA LYS A 77 18.08 -4.62 -6.57
C LYS A 77 16.75 -4.12 -6.03
N VAL A 78 15.78 -3.80 -6.90
CA VAL A 78 14.42 -3.43 -6.50
C VAL A 78 13.74 -4.59 -5.79
N GLU A 79 13.81 -5.79 -6.37
CA GLU A 79 13.21 -6.99 -5.77
C GLU A 79 13.82 -7.31 -4.39
N CYS A 80 15.14 -7.22 -4.26
CA CYS A 80 15.84 -7.39 -2.98
C CYS A 80 15.45 -6.31 -1.97
N CYS A 81 15.31 -5.05 -2.39
CA CYS A 81 14.89 -3.96 -1.51
C CYS A 81 13.47 -4.19 -0.95
N ILE A 82 12.52 -4.57 -1.82
CA ILE A 82 11.15 -4.91 -1.40
C ILE A 82 11.17 -6.08 -0.42
N LYS A 83 11.84 -7.19 -0.78
CA LYS A 83 11.93 -8.39 0.08
C LYS A 83 12.59 -8.09 1.43
N GLY A 84 13.70 -7.34 1.43
CA GLY A 84 14.45 -6.99 2.63
C GLY A 84 13.63 -6.11 3.58
N THR A 85 12.98 -5.08 3.04
CA THR A 85 12.10 -4.19 3.82
C THR A 85 10.95 -4.95 4.44
N MET A 86 10.32 -5.86 3.69
CA MET A 86 9.22 -6.68 4.21
C MET A 86 9.67 -7.69 5.26
N SER A 87 10.85 -8.27 5.09
CA SER A 87 11.44 -9.17 6.08
C SER A 87 11.72 -8.44 7.39
N LEU A 88 12.28 -7.24 7.31
CA LEU A 88 12.53 -6.39 8.48
C LEU A 88 11.21 -6.00 9.18
N LEU A 89 10.22 -5.52 8.42
CA LEU A 89 8.91 -5.17 8.96
C LEU A 89 8.29 -6.36 9.69
N SER A 90 8.23 -7.53 9.04
CA SER A 90 7.66 -8.73 9.66
C SER A 90 8.43 -9.15 10.91
N HIS A 91 9.77 -9.08 10.89
CA HIS A 91 10.59 -9.40 12.06
C HIS A 91 10.30 -8.45 13.24
N CYS A 92 10.17 -7.14 12.99
CA CYS A 92 9.83 -6.17 14.03
C CYS A 92 8.42 -6.41 14.60
N LEU A 93 7.43 -6.66 13.72
CA LEU A 93 6.05 -6.97 14.13
C LEU A 93 5.99 -8.26 14.97
N LYS A 94 6.74 -9.30 14.60
CA LYS A 94 6.85 -10.55 15.42
C LYS A 94 7.38 -10.30 16.82
N LYS A 95 8.22 -9.29 16.99
CA LYS A 95 8.78 -8.90 18.30
C LYS A 95 7.87 -7.95 19.09
N GLY A 96 6.66 -7.65 18.59
CA GLY A 96 5.77 -6.67 19.20
C GLY A 96 6.31 -5.24 19.17
N GLN A 97 7.27 -4.95 18.30
CA GLN A 97 7.83 -3.60 18.17
C GLN A 97 6.85 -2.70 17.45
N ASN A 98 6.73 -1.45 17.93
CA ASN A 98 6.01 -0.41 17.21
C ASN A 98 6.87 0.08 16.04
N VAL A 99 6.32 0.00 14.82
CA VAL A 99 7.01 0.36 13.58
C VAL A 99 6.13 1.27 12.76
N ALA A 100 6.71 2.34 12.24
CA ALA A 100 6.08 3.19 11.24
C ALA A 100 6.71 2.94 9.87
N LEU A 101 5.90 2.57 8.88
CA LEU A 101 6.30 2.60 7.48
C LEU A 101 5.79 3.91 6.86
N ILE A 102 6.70 4.82 6.56
CA ILE A 102 6.38 6.15 6.02
C ILE A 102 6.71 6.17 4.53
N LEU A 103 5.69 6.37 3.71
CA LEU A 103 5.81 6.55 2.27
C LEU A 103 5.69 8.05 1.99
N LYS A 104 6.84 8.69 1.70
CA LYS A 104 6.90 10.12 1.40
C LYS A 104 6.44 10.36 -0.04
N ASP A 105 5.89 11.56 -0.25
CA ASP A 105 5.51 12.05 -1.58
C ASP A 105 4.49 11.16 -2.31
N VAL A 106 3.62 10.49 -1.55
CA VAL A 106 2.48 9.73 -2.07
C VAL A 106 1.19 10.51 -1.80
N GLY A 107 0.63 11.13 -2.85
CA GLY A 107 -0.57 11.98 -2.76
C GLY A 107 -0.84 12.72 -4.05
#